data_AF-A0A2M8BBX1-F1
#
_entry.id   AF-A0A2M8BBX1-F1
#
_cell.length_a   1.000
_cell.length_b   1.000
_cell.length_c   1.000
_cell.angle_alpha   90.00
_cell.angle_beta   90.00
_cell.angle_gamma   90.00
#
_symmetry.space_group_name_H-M   'P 1'
#
loop_
_entity.id
_entity.type
_entity.pdbx_description
1 polymer ?
#
loop_
_entity_poly.entity_id
_entity_poly.type
_entity_poly.pdbx_seq_one_letter_code
_entity_poly.pdbx_strand_id
1 'polypeptide(L)'
;MNQTPEEFLADACRVSILIDVTSPAAAAEEALERATAQGKPDLAEKALTRLTELLRRVAPEEALVRLGESGEPSGSRLRSRIHALLELGRFEEARRAAPKLGQTSPADQVVQARLAYLNDRALALKWLQGALENPEVDPETQAEALNLRGRWLAETGDYAAGAADFAAVMELSKTHGALGSLMLAHSFHTMYGKLSEEKGMGALDLAESIKKAVTRGVEIDPTKLGPIPAHVHGLLVRFNGKEPQPETYTKMLVEVASLLETGGHMQDAYVTLYYGAFLAERVFGPSFAATIRMSLEHLLQRVGPERGRELFDYAERRAAALLRLVRPQDV
;
A
#
# COMPACT_ATOMS: atom_id res chain seq x y z
N MET A 1 -30.61 -17.97 -2.75
CA MET A 1 -29.97 -19.29 -2.89
C MET A 1 -28.82 -19.32 -1.90
N ASN A 2 -28.71 -20.34 -1.04
CA ASN A 2 -27.65 -20.43 -0.05
C ASN A 2 -26.39 -21.00 -0.72
N GLN A 3 -25.34 -20.19 -0.87
CA GLN A 3 -24.06 -20.65 -1.39
C GLN A 3 -23.41 -21.69 -0.45
N THR A 4 -22.71 -22.66 -1.04
CA THR A 4 -21.95 -23.73 -0.41
C THR A 4 -20.54 -23.25 -0.01
N PRO A 5 -19.85 -23.90 0.97
CA PRO A 5 -18.46 -23.56 1.30
C PRO A 5 -17.52 -23.60 0.09
N GLU A 6 -17.76 -24.53 -0.84
CA GLU A 6 -16.99 -24.68 -2.07
C GLU A 6 -17.16 -23.48 -3.01
N GLU A 7 -18.38 -22.93 -3.13
CA GLU A 7 -18.65 -21.72 -3.92
C GLU A 7 -17.98 -20.50 -3.30
N PHE A 8 -18.03 -20.35 -1.98
CA PHE A 8 -17.31 -19.27 -1.28
C PHE A 8 -15.79 -19.41 -1.43
N LEU A 9 -15.25 -20.63 -1.33
CA LEU A 9 -13.82 -20.85 -1.52
C LEU A 9 -13.40 -20.56 -2.97
N ALA A 10 -14.23 -20.87 -3.96
CA ALA A 10 -13.98 -20.51 -5.35
C ALA A 10 -13.91 -18.99 -5.54
N ASP A 11 -14.81 -18.24 -4.90
CA ASP A 11 -14.78 -16.78 -4.90
C ASP A 11 -13.56 -16.20 -4.17
N ALA A 12 -13.14 -16.83 -3.06
CA ALA A 12 -11.93 -16.47 -2.31
C ALA A 12 -10.63 -16.74 -3.08
N CYS A 13 -10.62 -17.77 -3.94
CA CYS A 13 -9.50 -18.14 -4.78
C CYS A 13 -9.37 -17.29 -6.05
N ARG A 14 -10.24 -16.29 -6.25
CA ARG A 14 -10.00 -15.27 -7.28
C ARG A 14 -8.67 -14.58 -7.00
N VAL A 15 -7.91 -14.37 -8.07
CA VAL A 15 -6.60 -13.72 -8.02
C VAL A 15 -6.76 -12.36 -7.35
N SER A 16 -6.05 -12.18 -6.25
CA SER A 16 -6.01 -10.97 -5.45
C SER A 16 -4.60 -10.41 -5.52
N ILE A 17 -4.42 -9.38 -6.33
CA ILE A 17 -3.14 -8.68 -6.43
C ILE A 17 -3.08 -7.66 -5.30
N LEU A 18 -1.90 -7.55 -4.66
CA LEU A 18 -1.47 -6.56 -3.66
C LEU A 18 -2.54 -6.14 -2.63
N ILE A 19 -3.47 -5.27 -3.03
CA ILE A 19 -4.43 -4.59 -2.15
C ILE A 19 -5.90 -4.97 -2.38
N ASP A 20 -6.21 -5.74 -3.43
CA ASP A 20 -7.58 -6.17 -3.75
C ASP A 20 -8.01 -7.40 -2.91
N VAL A 21 -7.86 -7.31 -1.59
CA VAL A 21 -7.97 -8.48 -0.68
C VAL A 21 -9.27 -8.54 0.13
N THR A 22 -10.00 -7.43 0.30
CA THR A 22 -11.14 -7.35 1.24
C THR A 22 -12.29 -8.30 0.88
N SER A 23 -12.73 -8.31 -0.37
CA SER A 23 -13.81 -9.20 -0.82
C SER A 23 -13.37 -10.67 -0.83
N PRO A 24 -12.18 -11.04 -1.35
CA PRO A 24 -11.66 -12.39 -1.23
C PRO A 24 -11.50 -12.87 0.23
N ALA A 25 -11.12 -11.98 1.16
CA ALA A 25 -10.93 -12.34 2.56
C ALA A 25 -12.27 -12.66 3.23
N ALA A 26 -13.30 -11.83 3.01
CA ALA A 26 -14.65 -12.11 3.51
C ALA A 26 -15.21 -13.44 2.95
N ALA A 27 -14.96 -13.73 1.67
CA ALA A 27 -15.36 -15.01 1.07
C ALA A 27 -14.58 -16.20 1.68
N ALA A 28 -13.28 -16.04 1.96
CA ALA A 28 -12.47 -17.07 2.59
C ALA A 28 -12.92 -17.37 4.03
N GLU A 29 -13.31 -16.32 4.77
CA GLU A 29 -13.83 -16.44 6.12
C GLU A 29 -15.17 -17.18 6.13
N GLU A 30 -16.13 -16.80 5.28
CA GLU A 30 -17.41 -17.51 5.15
C GLU A 30 -17.21 -18.98 4.72
N ALA A 31 -16.25 -19.26 3.84
CA ALA A 31 -15.90 -20.62 3.45
C ALA A 31 -15.36 -21.43 4.66
N LEU A 32 -14.52 -20.82 5.50
CA LEU A 32 -13.96 -21.44 6.70
C LEU A 32 -15.05 -21.76 7.73
N GLU A 33 -15.93 -20.80 8.02
CA GLU A 33 -17.04 -20.97 8.97
C GLU A 33 -17.97 -22.10 8.56
N ARG A 34 -18.39 -22.11 7.29
CA ARG A 34 -19.31 -23.13 6.76
C ARG A 34 -18.65 -24.50 6.67
N ALA A 35 -17.40 -24.59 6.23
CA ALA A 35 -16.68 -25.86 6.18
C ALA A 35 -16.53 -26.47 7.57
N THR A 36 -16.24 -25.63 8.58
CA THR A 36 -16.15 -26.05 9.99
C THR A 36 -17.51 -26.54 10.51
N ALA A 37 -18.57 -25.77 10.30
CA ALA A 37 -19.93 -26.14 10.71
C ALA A 37 -20.43 -27.44 10.06
N GLN A 38 -19.97 -27.73 8.84
CA GLN A 38 -20.31 -28.95 8.10
C GLN A 38 -19.36 -30.13 8.37
N GLY A 39 -18.33 -29.96 9.22
CA GLY A 39 -17.36 -31.02 9.50
C GLY A 39 -16.51 -31.43 8.30
N LYS A 40 -16.15 -30.46 7.43
CA LYS A 40 -15.31 -30.66 6.23
C LYS A 40 -13.86 -30.14 6.48
N PRO A 41 -12.99 -30.93 7.14
CA PRO A 41 -11.68 -30.44 7.59
C PRO A 41 -10.77 -29.98 6.45
N ASP A 42 -10.75 -30.69 5.31
CA ASP A 42 -9.89 -30.34 4.18
C ASP A 42 -10.26 -28.99 3.54
N LEU A 43 -11.56 -28.66 3.50
CA LEU A 43 -12.02 -27.36 3.00
C LEU A 43 -11.75 -26.26 4.01
N ALA A 44 -11.90 -26.54 5.31
CA ALA A 44 -11.55 -25.59 6.36
C ALA A 44 -10.05 -25.26 6.31
N GLU A 45 -9.18 -26.25 6.10
CA GLU A 45 -7.73 -26.01 5.96
C GLU A 45 -7.39 -25.15 4.74
N LYS A 46 -8.02 -25.42 3.58
CA LYS A 46 -7.83 -24.60 2.36
C LYS A 46 -8.32 -23.16 2.56
N ALA A 47 -9.50 -23.00 3.15
CA ALA A 47 -10.07 -21.68 3.44
C ALA A 47 -9.21 -20.90 4.42
N LEU A 48 -8.72 -21.54 5.49
CA LEU A 48 -7.81 -20.93 6.45
C LEU A 48 -6.48 -20.52 5.81
N THR A 49 -5.92 -21.38 4.95
CA THR A 49 -4.68 -21.07 4.22
C THR A 49 -4.87 -19.84 3.34
N ARG A 50 -5.95 -19.78 2.55
CA ARG A 50 -6.25 -18.63 1.70
C ARG A 50 -6.55 -17.37 2.51
N LEU A 51 -7.34 -17.48 3.57
CA LEU A 51 -7.67 -16.36 4.47
C LEU A 51 -6.40 -15.75 5.07
N THR A 52 -5.49 -16.57 5.58
CA THR A 52 -4.23 -16.09 6.19
C THR A 52 -3.27 -15.50 5.14
N GLU A 53 -3.27 -16.00 3.90
CA GLU A 53 -2.54 -15.38 2.78
C GLU A 53 -3.07 -13.99 2.40
N LEU A 54 -4.37 -13.74 2.56
CA LEU A 54 -5.00 -12.45 2.28
C LEU A 54 -4.81 -11.48 3.47
N LEU A 55 -5.08 -11.94 4.69
CA LEU A 55 -4.97 -11.15 5.91
C LEU A 55 -3.54 -10.68 6.17
N ARG A 56 -2.50 -11.45 5.80
CA ARG A 56 -1.10 -11.03 6.03
C ARG A 56 -0.78 -9.66 5.42
N ARG A 57 -1.54 -9.21 4.40
CA ARG A 57 -1.30 -7.95 3.68
C ARG A 57 -2.02 -6.74 4.32
N VAL A 58 -3.10 -6.98 5.08
CA VAL A 58 -3.99 -5.90 5.59
C VAL A 58 -4.25 -5.97 7.10
N ALA A 59 -4.16 -7.14 7.70
CA ALA A 59 -4.36 -7.42 9.12
C ALA A 59 -3.37 -8.52 9.59
N PRO A 60 -2.05 -8.23 9.57
CA PRO A 60 -1.02 -9.24 9.86
C PRO A 60 -1.11 -9.84 11.28
N GLU A 61 -1.56 -9.09 12.29
CA GLU A 61 -1.81 -9.65 13.64
C GLU A 61 -2.91 -10.72 13.61
N GLU A 62 -4.02 -10.45 12.92
CA GLU A 62 -5.12 -11.41 12.81
C GLU A 62 -4.67 -12.68 12.07
N ALA A 63 -3.88 -12.52 11.00
CA ALA A 63 -3.28 -13.65 10.31
C ALA A 63 -2.45 -14.53 11.28
N LEU A 64 -1.65 -13.92 12.17
CA LEU A 64 -0.87 -14.67 13.15
C LEU A 64 -1.72 -15.38 14.20
N VAL A 65 -2.78 -14.75 14.69
CA VAL A 65 -3.72 -15.37 15.64
C VAL A 65 -4.30 -16.64 15.04
N ARG A 66 -4.88 -16.54 13.83
CA ARG A 66 -5.49 -17.69 13.15
C ARG A 66 -4.48 -18.79 12.81
N LEU A 67 -3.26 -18.42 12.45
CA LEU A 67 -2.19 -19.40 12.21
C LEU A 67 -1.78 -20.12 13.51
N GLY A 68 -1.75 -19.41 14.64
CA GLY A 68 -1.39 -19.97 15.95
C GLY A 68 -2.42 -20.96 16.50
N GLU A 69 -3.70 -20.76 16.21
CA GLU A 69 -4.80 -21.66 16.61
C GLU A 69 -4.75 -23.02 15.89
N SER A 70 -4.07 -23.09 14.74
CA SER A 70 -4.06 -24.26 13.84
C SER A 70 -2.83 -25.19 14.00
N GLY A 71 -2.02 -25.00 15.04
CA GLY A 71 -0.78 -25.74 15.28
C GLY A 71 0.45 -25.15 14.57
N GLU A 72 1.54 -25.91 14.51
CA GLU A 72 2.78 -25.45 13.87
C GLU A 72 2.60 -25.37 12.33
N PRO A 73 2.73 -24.18 11.72
CA PRO A 73 2.45 -24.02 10.29
C PRO A 73 3.57 -24.58 9.41
N SER A 74 3.18 -25.09 8.24
CA SER A 74 4.09 -25.55 7.18
C SER A 74 3.64 -25.00 5.81
N GLY A 75 4.50 -25.09 4.79
CA GLY A 75 4.19 -24.67 3.42
C GLY A 75 3.67 -23.22 3.31
N SER A 76 2.52 -23.02 2.65
CA SER A 76 1.88 -21.70 2.51
C SER A 76 1.58 -21.02 3.85
N ARG A 77 1.11 -21.77 4.85
CA ARG A 77 0.81 -21.20 6.18
C ARG A 77 2.08 -20.66 6.86
N LEU A 78 3.22 -21.34 6.68
CA LEU A 78 4.50 -20.86 7.19
C LEU A 78 4.96 -19.60 6.46
N ARG A 79 4.77 -19.51 5.14
CA ARG A 79 5.04 -18.27 4.38
C ARG A 79 4.18 -17.11 4.87
N SER A 80 2.87 -17.31 5.02
CA SER A 80 1.96 -16.30 5.54
C SER A 80 2.36 -15.82 6.94
N ARG A 81 2.78 -16.74 7.81
CA ARG A 81 3.33 -16.40 9.13
C ARG A 81 4.56 -15.51 9.02
N ILE A 82 5.53 -15.88 8.19
CA ILE A 82 6.78 -15.11 8.04
C ILE A 82 6.47 -13.73 7.47
N HIS A 83 5.64 -13.62 6.44
CA HIS A 83 5.19 -12.34 5.91
C HIS A 83 4.52 -11.46 6.98
N ALA A 84 3.57 -12.02 7.73
CA ALA A 84 2.90 -11.27 8.79
C ALA A 84 3.89 -10.80 9.87
N LEU A 85 4.85 -11.64 10.29
CA LEU A 85 5.91 -11.24 11.20
C LEU A 85 6.77 -10.10 10.64
N LEU A 86 7.06 -10.11 9.33
CA LEU A 86 7.81 -9.05 8.66
C LEU A 86 7.03 -7.73 8.61
N GLU A 87 5.73 -7.76 8.31
CA GLU A 87 4.89 -6.55 8.34
C GLU A 87 4.82 -5.93 9.74
N LEU A 88 4.85 -6.76 10.78
CA LEU A 88 4.82 -6.33 12.19
C LEU A 88 6.18 -5.91 12.74
N GLY A 89 7.23 -5.91 11.92
CA GLY A 89 8.59 -5.62 12.39
C GLY A 89 9.17 -6.67 13.35
N ARG A 90 8.56 -7.86 13.46
CA ARG A 90 9.03 -8.98 14.30
C ARG A 90 10.12 -9.78 13.58
N PHE A 91 11.18 -9.08 13.16
CA PHE A 91 12.20 -9.60 12.26
C PHE A 91 12.93 -10.83 12.80
N GLU A 92 13.26 -10.86 14.09
CA GLU A 92 13.97 -11.99 14.70
C GLU A 92 13.14 -13.27 14.74
N GLU A 93 11.82 -13.15 14.85
CA GLU A 93 10.92 -14.31 14.77
C GLU A 93 10.75 -14.77 13.34
N ALA A 94 10.64 -13.84 12.39
CA ALA A 94 10.63 -14.14 10.96
C ALA A 94 11.90 -14.89 10.53
N ARG A 95 13.09 -14.42 10.97
CA ARG A 95 14.38 -15.08 10.71
C ARG A 95 14.46 -16.47 11.33
N ARG A 96 13.92 -16.69 12.53
CA ARG A 96 13.88 -18.02 13.17
C ARG A 96 12.96 -19.01 12.46
N ALA A 97 11.89 -18.52 11.85
CA ALA A 97 10.95 -19.34 11.09
C ALA A 97 11.45 -19.68 9.68
N ALA A 98 12.20 -18.78 9.04
CA ALA A 98 12.63 -18.90 7.64
C ALA A 98 13.40 -20.18 7.26
N PRO A 99 14.29 -20.77 8.10
CA PRO A 99 14.99 -22.01 7.76
C PRO A 99 14.09 -23.21 7.53
N LYS A 100 12.82 -23.15 7.97
CA LYS A 100 11.82 -24.19 7.75
C LYS A 100 11.19 -24.12 6.34
N LEU A 101 11.47 -23.08 5.56
CA LEU A 101 11.06 -22.99 4.15
C LEU A 101 12.04 -23.73 3.25
N GLY A 102 11.54 -24.46 2.25
CA GLY A 102 12.36 -25.25 1.32
C GLY A 102 13.16 -24.45 0.30
N GLN A 103 12.93 -23.13 0.17
CA GLN A 103 13.59 -22.21 -0.77
C GLN A 103 13.43 -22.52 -2.28
N THR A 104 12.57 -23.46 -2.64
CA THR A 104 12.45 -23.93 -4.04
C THR A 104 11.36 -23.23 -4.84
N SER A 105 10.30 -22.73 -4.19
CA SER A 105 9.19 -22.08 -4.90
C SER A 105 9.42 -20.58 -5.09
N PRO A 106 8.87 -19.95 -6.15
CA PRO A 106 8.92 -18.50 -6.32
C PRO A 106 8.41 -17.72 -5.09
N ALA A 107 7.36 -18.22 -4.44
CA ALA A 107 6.81 -17.62 -3.23
C ALA A 107 7.80 -17.68 -2.04
N ASP A 108 8.54 -18.79 -1.89
CA ASP A 108 9.60 -18.87 -0.87
C ASP A 108 10.73 -17.88 -1.18
N GLN A 109 11.08 -17.69 -2.45
CA GLN A 109 12.10 -16.74 -2.87
C GLN A 109 11.70 -15.30 -2.57
N VAL A 110 10.43 -14.93 -2.74
CA VAL A 110 9.91 -13.61 -2.31
C VAL A 110 10.07 -13.41 -0.80
N VAL A 111 9.80 -14.42 0.01
CA VAL A 111 10.06 -14.36 1.47
C VAL A 111 11.55 -14.16 1.76
N GLN A 112 12.42 -14.94 1.11
CA GLN A 112 13.87 -14.80 1.27
C GLN A 112 14.36 -13.41 0.84
N ALA A 113 13.81 -12.84 -0.23
CA ALA A 113 14.12 -11.49 -0.66
C ALA A 113 13.83 -10.46 0.45
N ARG A 114 12.64 -10.53 1.07
CA ARG A 114 12.26 -9.61 2.14
C ARG A 114 13.14 -9.75 3.39
N LEU A 115 13.55 -10.97 3.74
CA LEU A 115 14.48 -11.21 4.85
C LEU A 115 15.90 -10.71 4.53
N ALA A 116 16.36 -10.93 3.30
CA ALA A 116 17.68 -10.50 2.83
C ALA A 116 17.76 -8.97 2.78
N TYR A 117 16.68 -8.29 2.38
CA TYR A 117 16.64 -6.83 2.21
C TYR A 117 17.08 -6.05 3.45
N LEU A 118 16.87 -6.62 4.65
CA LEU A 118 17.26 -6.02 5.92
C LEU A 118 18.78 -5.91 6.10
N ASN A 119 19.57 -6.74 5.41
CA ASN A 119 21.02 -6.84 5.59
C ASN A 119 21.81 -6.72 4.28
N ASP A 120 21.26 -7.21 3.17
CA ASP A 120 21.88 -7.30 1.86
C ASP A 120 20.82 -7.10 0.77
N ARG A 121 20.72 -5.85 0.29
CA ARG A 121 19.79 -5.47 -0.78
C ARG A 121 20.12 -6.14 -2.12
N ALA A 122 21.40 -6.36 -2.43
CA ALA A 122 21.80 -6.98 -3.70
C ALA A 122 21.34 -8.45 -3.73
N LEU A 123 21.50 -9.16 -2.61
CA LEU A 123 20.97 -10.51 -2.45
C LEU A 123 19.42 -10.52 -2.51
N ALA A 124 18.76 -9.53 -1.91
CA ALA A 124 17.31 -9.40 -1.98
C ALA A 124 16.80 -9.27 -3.42
N LEU A 125 17.41 -8.40 -4.22
CA LEU A 125 17.08 -8.22 -5.64
C LEU A 125 17.34 -9.50 -6.45
N LYS A 126 18.41 -10.25 -6.14
CA LYS A 126 18.70 -11.54 -6.78
C LYS A 126 17.59 -12.57 -6.50
N TRP A 127 17.07 -12.63 -5.28
CA TRP A 127 15.95 -13.50 -4.95
C TRP A 127 14.68 -13.13 -5.71
N LEU A 128 14.36 -11.83 -5.83
CA LEU A 128 13.21 -11.38 -6.63
C LEU A 128 13.37 -11.71 -8.11
N GLN A 129 14.58 -11.53 -8.66
CA GLN A 129 14.89 -11.91 -10.03
C GLN A 129 14.65 -13.41 -10.26
N GLY A 130 15.15 -14.27 -9.37
CA GLY A 130 14.92 -15.72 -9.46
C GLY A 130 13.44 -16.10 -9.45
N ALA A 131 12.62 -15.40 -8.65
CA ALA A 131 11.19 -15.65 -8.58
C ALA A 131 10.50 -15.31 -9.90
N LEU A 132 10.93 -14.21 -10.55
CA LEU A 132 10.37 -13.69 -11.79
C LEU A 132 10.84 -14.44 -13.04
N GLU A 133 11.98 -15.12 -12.98
CA GLU A 133 12.48 -15.99 -14.06
C GLU A 133 11.77 -17.35 -14.12
N ASN A 134 11.03 -17.71 -13.07
CA ASN A 134 10.29 -18.97 -13.04
C ASN A 134 9.02 -18.87 -13.90
N PRO A 135 8.85 -19.72 -14.93
CA PRO A 135 7.68 -19.67 -15.82
C PRO A 135 6.36 -20.11 -15.15
N GLU A 136 6.43 -20.77 -13.99
CA GLU A 136 5.27 -21.25 -13.23
C GLU A 136 4.91 -20.33 -12.06
N VAL A 137 5.48 -19.12 -11.99
CA VAL A 137 5.12 -18.15 -10.95
C VAL A 137 3.64 -17.77 -11.06
N ASP A 138 2.90 -17.89 -9.96
CA ASP A 138 1.51 -17.47 -9.94
C ASP A 138 1.39 -15.93 -10.01
N PRO A 139 0.28 -15.39 -10.53
CA PRO A 139 0.13 -13.94 -10.72
C PRO A 139 0.26 -13.11 -9.43
N GLU A 140 -0.12 -13.63 -8.27
CA GLU A 140 -0.01 -12.89 -7.01
C GLU A 140 1.44 -12.80 -6.55
N THR A 141 2.17 -13.91 -6.60
CA THR A 141 3.61 -13.95 -6.31
C THR A 141 4.38 -13.09 -7.31
N GLN A 142 4.04 -13.15 -8.60
CA GLN A 142 4.65 -12.34 -9.64
C GLN A 142 4.45 -10.84 -9.36
N ALA A 143 3.22 -10.44 -9.04
CA ALA A 143 2.92 -9.06 -8.73
C ALA A 143 3.59 -8.57 -7.44
N GLU A 144 3.67 -9.41 -6.39
CA GLU A 144 4.40 -9.09 -5.16
C GLU A 144 5.91 -8.91 -5.44
N ALA A 145 6.50 -9.80 -6.24
CA ALA A 145 7.91 -9.73 -6.62
C ALA A 145 8.23 -8.47 -7.45
N LEU A 146 7.42 -8.16 -8.47
CA LEU A 146 7.56 -6.95 -9.29
C LEU A 146 7.38 -5.68 -8.44
N ASN A 147 6.37 -5.65 -7.57
CA ASN A 147 6.11 -4.50 -6.69
C ASN A 147 7.28 -4.25 -5.73
N LEU A 148 7.85 -5.29 -5.11
CA LEU A 148 9.01 -5.15 -4.24
C LEU A 148 10.25 -4.72 -5.02
N ARG A 149 10.53 -5.36 -6.16
CA ARG A 149 11.71 -5.07 -6.98
C ARG A 149 11.65 -3.64 -7.51
N GLY A 150 10.50 -3.23 -8.04
CA GLY A 150 10.30 -1.90 -8.58
C GLY A 150 10.52 -0.80 -7.55
N ARG A 151 10.00 -0.97 -6.33
CA ARG A 151 10.25 -0.03 -5.21
C ARG A 151 11.72 0.02 -4.82
N TRP A 152 12.35 -1.13 -4.63
CA TRP A 152 13.74 -1.20 -4.16
C TRP A 152 14.76 -0.69 -5.17
N LEU A 153 14.49 -0.87 -6.47
CA LEU A 153 15.27 -0.26 -7.56
C LEU A 153 15.15 1.27 -7.54
N ALA A 154 13.92 1.78 -7.41
CA ALA A 154 13.68 3.22 -7.29
C ALA A 154 14.31 3.84 -6.04
N GLU A 155 14.37 3.13 -4.92
CA GLU A 155 15.10 3.58 -3.72
C GLU A 155 16.61 3.75 -3.95
N THR A 156 17.18 3.09 -4.97
CA THR A 156 18.59 3.27 -5.39
C THR A 156 18.77 4.24 -6.56
N GLY A 157 17.69 4.89 -7.01
CA GLY A 157 17.72 5.81 -8.13
C GLY A 157 17.57 5.15 -9.51
N ASP A 158 17.38 3.82 -9.59
CA ASP A 158 17.03 3.15 -10.84
C ASP A 158 15.52 3.24 -11.08
N TYR A 159 15.06 4.47 -11.32
CA TYR A 159 13.66 4.78 -11.56
C TYR A 159 13.14 4.20 -12.88
N ALA A 160 14.01 4.04 -13.88
CA ALA A 160 13.64 3.44 -15.17
C ALA A 160 13.22 1.99 -15.00
N ALA A 161 14.05 1.19 -14.32
CA ALA A 161 13.73 -0.21 -14.05
C ALA A 161 12.55 -0.32 -13.07
N GLY A 162 12.49 0.57 -12.07
CA GLY A 162 11.33 0.67 -11.18
C GLY A 162 10.01 0.89 -11.93
N ALA A 163 9.98 1.84 -12.87
CA ALA A 163 8.80 2.14 -13.68
C ALA A 163 8.41 0.98 -14.59
N ALA A 164 9.37 0.23 -15.12
CA ALA A 164 9.13 -0.95 -15.94
C ALA A 164 8.45 -2.07 -15.14
N ASP A 165 8.90 -2.31 -13.90
CA ASP A 165 8.28 -3.30 -13.02
C ASP A 165 6.83 -2.94 -12.69
N PHE A 166 6.55 -1.67 -12.42
CA PHE A 166 5.19 -1.22 -12.17
C PHE A 166 4.30 -1.26 -13.41
N ALA A 167 4.84 -1.05 -14.61
CA ALA A 167 4.11 -1.29 -15.85
C ALA A 167 3.69 -2.77 -15.98
N ALA A 168 4.56 -3.71 -15.60
CA ALA A 168 4.21 -5.13 -15.59
C ALA A 168 3.13 -5.47 -14.56
N VAL A 169 3.17 -4.86 -13.35
CA VAL A 169 2.08 -5.01 -12.35
C VAL A 169 0.76 -4.46 -12.87
N MET A 170 0.76 -3.34 -13.61
CA MET A 170 -0.45 -2.80 -14.23
C MET A 170 -1.09 -3.80 -15.21
N GLU A 171 -0.29 -4.43 -16.07
CA GLU A 171 -0.79 -5.42 -17.04
C GLU A 171 -1.34 -6.67 -16.36
N LEU A 172 -0.67 -7.17 -15.31
CA LEU A 172 -1.20 -8.27 -14.48
C LEU A 172 -2.54 -7.88 -13.83
N SER A 173 -2.61 -6.68 -13.26
CA SER A 173 -3.79 -6.18 -12.57
C SER A 173 -4.98 -6.01 -13.52
N LYS A 174 -4.77 -5.53 -14.75
CA LYS A 174 -5.80 -5.49 -15.80
C LYS A 174 -6.28 -6.89 -16.18
N THR A 175 -5.34 -7.81 -16.40
CA THR A 175 -5.62 -9.20 -16.82
C THR A 175 -6.48 -9.94 -15.80
N HIS A 176 -6.27 -9.68 -14.50
CA HIS A 176 -6.96 -10.36 -13.41
C HIS A 176 -8.08 -9.54 -12.74
N GLY A 177 -8.39 -8.34 -13.24
CA GLY A 177 -9.47 -7.50 -12.70
C GLY A 177 -9.19 -6.89 -11.31
N ALA A 178 -7.92 -6.74 -10.93
CA ALA A 178 -7.48 -6.19 -9.65
C ALA A 178 -7.37 -4.65 -9.74
N LEU A 179 -8.52 -3.97 -9.67
CA LEU A 179 -8.61 -2.52 -9.94
C LEU A 179 -7.85 -1.65 -8.94
N GLY A 180 -7.86 -1.99 -7.64
CA GLY A 180 -7.12 -1.25 -6.63
C GLY A 180 -5.62 -1.28 -6.92
N SER A 181 -5.10 -2.48 -7.18
CA SER A 181 -3.69 -2.71 -7.51
C SER A 181 -3.27 -2.02 -8.80
N LEU A 182 -4.15 -2.00 -9.81
CA LEU A 182 -3.92 -1.26 -11.04
C LEU A 182 -3.70 0.23 -10.77
N MET A 183 -4.52 0.85 -9.93
CA MET A 183 -4.39 2.27 -9.59
C MET A 183 -3.09 2.56 -8.83
N LEU A 184 -2.73 1.69 -7.88
CA LEU A 184 -1.48 1.81 -7.14
C LEU A 184 -0.26 1.69 -8.07
N ALA A 185 -0.23 0.65 -8.91
CA ALA A 185 0.84 0.42 -9.86
C ALA A 185 0.96 1.55 -10.89
N HIS A 186 -0.16 2.09 -11.37
CA HIS A 186 -0.17 3.24 -12.27
C HIS A 186 0.46 4.49 -11.64
N SER A 187 0.21 4.71 -10.35
CA SER A 187 0.78 5.85 -9.61
C SER A 187 2.30 5.71 -9.52
N PHE A 188 2.80 4.54 -9.10
CA PHE A 188 4.25 4.30 -9.04
C PHE A 188 4.93 4.32 -10.42
N HIS A 189 4.32 3.73 -11.45
CA HIS A 189 4.83 3.78 -12.82
C HIS A 189 4.99 5.22 -13.30
N THR A 190 3.96 6.06 -13.09
CA THR A 190 3.97 7.47 -13.51
C THR A 190 5.05 8.26 -12.76
N MET A 191 5.12 8.07 -11.44
CA MET A 191 6.08 8.75 -10.58
C MET A 191 7.52 8.42 -10.97
N TYR A 192 7.83 7.12 -11.09
CA TYR A 192 9.18 6.66 -11.43
C TYR A 192 9.54 6.96 -12.88
N GLY A 193 8.57 6.97 -13.80
CA GLY A 193 8.77 7.45 -15.16
C GLY A 193 9.27 8.90 -15.18
N LYS A 194 8.59 9.80 -14.46
CA LYS A 194 9.02 11.21 -14.34
C LYS A 194 10.40 11.36 -13.69
N LEU A 195 10.64 10.65 -12.58
CA LEU A 195 11.94 10.69 -11.91
C LEU A 195 13.07 10.15 -12.80
N SER A 196 12.78 9.17 -13.65
CA SER A 196 13.74 8.66 -14.64
C SER A 196 14.07 9.69 -15.72
N GLU A 197 13.12 10.53 -16.11
CA GLU A 197 13.32 11.60 -17.09
C GLU A 197 14.10 12.79 -16.47
N GLU A 198 13.82 13.10 -15.21
CA GLU A 198 14.47 14.15 -14.43
C GLU A 198 15.79 13.68 -13.82
N LYS A 199 16.79 13.45 -14.69
CA LYS A 199 18.14 12.95 -14.34
C LYS A 199 18.71 13.60 -13.08
N GLY A 200 18.75 12.84 -11.98
CA GLY A 200 19.42 13.20 -10.73
C GLY A 200 18.54 13.90 -9.69
N MET A 201 17.23 14.06 -9.94
CA MET A 201 16.29 14.56 -8.93
C MET A 201 15.80 13.41 -8.05
N GLY A 202 15.98 13.51 -6.73
CA GLY A 202 15.42 12.53 -5.79
C GLY A 202 13.91 12.69 -5.63
N ALA A 203 13.23 11.65 -5.10
CA ALA A 203 11.79 11.69 -4.88
C ALA A 203 11.33 12.91 -4.04
N LEU A 204 12.09 13.27 -3.00
CA LEU A 204 11.81 14.45 -2.19
C LEU A 204 11.98 15.75 -2.98
N ASP A 205 13.02 15.86 -3.78
CA ASP A 205 13.27 17.05 -4.60
C ASP A 205 12.14 17.25 -5.62
N LEU A 206 11.64 16.16 -6.21
CA LEU A 206 10.49 16.21 -7.10
C LEU A 206 9.20 16.58 -6.35
N ALA A 207 8.96 16.02 -5.16
CA ALA A 207 7.84 16.43 -4.31
C ALA A 207 7.89 17.93 -4.02
N GLU A 208 9.04 18.45 -3.61
CA GLU A 208 9.25 19.86 -3.31
C GLU A 208 9.12 20.74 -4.56
N SER A 209 9.60 20.27 -5.73
CA SER A 209 9.43 20.94 -7.01
C SER A 209 7.94 21.09 -7.37
N ILE A 210 7.16 20.00 -7.25
CA ILE A 210 5.72 20.03 -7.49
C ILE A 210 5.03 20.95 -6.48
N LYS A 211 5.32 20.81 -5.18
CA LYS A 211 4.78 21.67 -4.11
C LYS A 211 5.03 23.15 -4.41
N LYS A 212 6.25 23.52 -4.83
CA LYS A 212 6.59 24.88 -5.25
C LYS A 212 5.86 25.32 -6.51
N ALA A 213 5.73 24.45 -7.51
CA ALA A 213 5.03 24.77 -8.75
C ALA A 213 3.53 25.04 -8.51
N VAL A 214 2.87 24.22 -7.69
CA VAL A 214 1.43 24.34 -7.45
C VAL A 214 1.08 25.51 -6.53
N THR A 215 2.00 25.92 -5.66
CA THR A 215 1.82 27.09 -4.78
C THR A 215 2.25 28.41 -5.42
N ARG A 216 3.01 28.37 -6.53
CA ARG A 216 3.48 29.58 -7.21
C ARG A 216 2.29 30.46 -7.64
N GLY A 217 2.28 31.72 -7.19
CA GLY A 217 1.25 32.69 -7.55
C GLY A 217 -0.11 32.46 -6.88
N VAL A 218 -0.23 31.50 -5.96
CA VAL A 218 -1.39 31.33 -5.10
C VAL A 218 -1.18 32.19 -3.85
N GLU A 219 -2.18 33.01 -3.50
CA GLU A 219 -2.13 33.76 -2.25
C GLU A 219 -2.27 32.79 -1.08
N ILE A 220 -1.21 32.63 -0.29
CA ILE A 220 -1.17 31.72 0.86
C ILE A 220 -1.19 32.58 2.12
N ASP A 221 -2.38 32.72 2.69
CA ASP A 221 -2.59 33.35 3.99
C ASP A 221 -2.78 32.25 5.06
N PRO A 222 -1.79 31.99 5.92
CA PRO A 222 -1.87 30.95 6.95
C PRO A 222 -3.05 31.16 7.92
N THR A 223 -3.53 32.39 8.09
CA THR A 223 -4.66 32.70 8.98
C THR A 223 -6.00 32.29 8.37
N LYS A 224 -6.09 32.25 7.03
CA LYS A 224 -7.31 31.84 6.30
C LYS A 224 -7.30 30.36 5.93
N LEU A 225 -6.13 29.79 5.68
CA LEU A 225 -6.00 28.39 5.28
C LEU A 225 -6.19 27.40 6.44
N GLY A 226 -6.04 27.87 7.67
CA GLY A 226 -6.03 26.97 8.82
C GLY A 226 -4.98 25.87 8.64
N PRO A 227 -5.25 24.61 9.03
CA PRO A 227 -4.24 23.55 9.00
C PRO A 227 -3.90 22.98 7.64
N ILE A 228 -4.64 23.39 6.59
CA ILE A 228 -4.48 22.87 5.24
C ILE A 228 -3.06 23.20 4.74
N PRO A 229 -2.28 22.18 4.32
CA PRO A 229 -0.98 22.43 3.72
C PRO A 229 -1.08 23.31 2.47
N ALA A 230 -0.14 24.25 2.34
CA ALA A 230 -0.06 25.20 1.24
C ALA A 230 -0.21 24.55 -0.14
N HIS A 231 0.47 23.43 -0.38
CA HIS A 231 0.41 22.73 -1.66
C HIS A 231 -0.91 22.03 -1.92
N VAL A 232 -1.59 21.52 -0.89
CA VAL A 232 -2.93 20.94 -1.00
C VAL A 232 -3.92 22.01 -1.43
N HIS A 233 -3.85 23.20 -0.83
CA HIS A 233 -4.66 24.33 -1.26
C HIS A 233 -4.29 24.82 -2.67
N GLY A 234 -2.99 24.95 -2.97
CA GLY A 234 -2.53 25.37 -4.30
C GLY A 234 -2.99 24.43 -5.41
N LEU A 235 -2.97 23.12 -5.17
CA LEU A 235 -3.57 22.12 -6.07
C LEU A 235 -5.07 22.36 -6.26
N LEU A 236 -5.81 22.60 -5.16
CA LEU A 236 -7.24 22.86 -5.23
C LEU A 236 -7.53 24.12 -6.06
N VAL A 237 -6.84 25.23 -5.80
CA VAL A 237 -7.02 26.49 -6.55
C VAL A 237 -6.76 26.29 -8.05
N ARG A 238 -5.72 25.53 -8.40
CA ARG A 238 -5.35 25.30 -9.81
C ARG A 238 -6.34 24.41 -10.55
N PHE A 239 -6.88 23.40 -9.88
CA PHE A 239 -7.74 22.39 -10.50
C PHE A 239 -9.24 22.58 -10.21
N ASN A 240 -9.62 23.59 -9.43
CA ASN A 240 -11.01 24.02 -9.21
C ASN A 240 -11.29 25.38 -9.88
N GLY A 241 -10.67 25.64 -11.03
CA GLY A 241 -10.85 26.86 -11.81
C GLY A 241 -12.19 26.92 -12.54
N LYS A 242 -12.24 27.66 -13.66
CA LYS A 242 -13.45 27.77 -14.49
C LYS A 242 -13.92 26.43 -15.06
N GLU A 243 -12.99 25.52 -15.31
CA GLU A 243 -13.24 24.13 -15.66
C GLU A 243 -12.60 23.24 -14.59
N PRO A 244 -13.38 22.69 -13.66
CA PRO A 244 -12.87 21.80 -12.63
C PRO A 244 -12.26 20.52 -13.23
N GLN A 245 -11.10 20.13 -12.71
CA GLN A 245 -10.36 18.91 -13.08
C GLN A 245 -10.12 18.03 -11.85
N PRO A 246 -11.19 17.48 -11.24
CA PRO A 246 -11.10 16.76 -9.97
C PRO A 246 -10.25 15.48 -10.06
N GLU A 247 -10.22 14.80 -11.21
CA GLU A 247 -9.37 13.62 -11.44
C GLU A 247 -7.88 13.98 -11.39
N THR A 248 -7.51 15.11 -12.02
CA THR A 248 -6.13 15.60 -12.01
C THR A 248 -5.71 16.05 -10.63
N TYR A 249 -6.60 16.73 -9.89
CA TYR A 249 -6.38 17.08 -8.48
C TYR A 249 -6.06 15.85 -7.62
N THR A 250 -6.91 14.82 -7.70
CA THR A 250 -6.74 13.57 -6.95
C THR A 250 -5.44 12.86 -7.31
N LYS A 251 -5.13 12.72 -8.61
CA LYS A 251 -3.88 12.09 -9.07
C LYS A 251 -2.65 12.85 -8.56
N MET A 252 -2.64 14.17 -8.66
CA MET A 252 -1.50 14.99 -8.21
C MET A 252 -1.30 14.93 -6.69
N LEU A 253 -2.37 14.87 -5.90
CA LEU A 253 -2.26 14.70 -4.45
C LEU A 253 -1.64 13.36 -4.06
N VAL A 254 -2.13 12.28 -4.68
CA VAL A 254 -1.62 10.93 -4.43
C VAL A 254 -0.16 10.83 -4.86
N GLU A 255 0.19 11.41 -6.00
CA GLU A 255 1.57 11.48 -6.49
C GLU A 255 2.50 12.20 -5.50
N VAL A 256 2.13 13.42 -5.08
CA VAL A 256 2.94 14.20 -4.13
C VAL A 256 3.09 13.46 -2.81
N ALA A 257 2.02 12.86 -2.30
CA ALA A 257 2.08 12.05 -1.08
C ALA A 257 3.01 10.85 -1.23
N SER A 258 2.97 10.16 -2.37
CA SER A 258 3.81 8.99 -2.64
C SER A 258 5.29 9.36 -2.80
N LEU A 259 5.59 10.52 -3.39
CA LEU A 259 6.95 11.06 -3.47
C LEU A 259 7.50 11.45 -2.08
N LEU A 260 6.68 12.11 -1.26
CA LEU A 260 7.03 12.44 0.13
C LEU A 260 7.30 11.18 0.93
N GLU A 261 6.45 10.17 0.77
CA GLU A 261 6.61 8.86 1.40
C GLU A 261 7.92 8.19 0.99
N THR A 262 8.19 8.13 -0.32
CA THR A 262 9.43 7.56 -0.88
C THR A 262 10.67 8.30 -0.39
N GLY A 263 10.55 9.62 -0.15
CA GLY A 263 11.59 10.43 0.47
C GLY A 263 11.70 10.29 2.00
N GLY A 264 10.86 9.48 2.66
CA GLY A 264 10.85 9.29 4.11
C GLY A 264 10.02 10.30 4.92
N HIS A 265 9.30 11.20 4.25
CA HIS A 265 8.50 12.27 4.87
C HIS A 265 7.05 11.86 5.15
N MET A 266 6.87 10.84 6.00
CA MET A 266 5.58 10.21 6.30
C MET A 266 4.52 11.16 6.88
N GLN A 267 4.93 12.09 7.74
CA GLN A 267 4.02 13.11 8.32
C GLN A 267 3.43 14.01 7.23
N ASP A 268 4.27 14.45 6.29
CA ASP A 268 3.87 15.31 5.18
C ASP A 268 2.99 14.55 4.16
N ALA A 269 3.32 13.29 3.88
CA ALA A 269 2.50 12.41 3.06
C ALA A 269 1.09 12.22 3.66
N TYR A 270 1.02 11.94 4.98
CA TYR A 270 -0.23 11.77 5.71
C TYR A 270 -1.11 13.03 5.64
N VAL A 271 -0.57 14.20 6.01
CA VAL A 271 -1.37 15.45 5.98
C VAL A 271 -1.78 15.85 4.56
N THR A 272 -0.98 15.51 3.55
CA THR A 272 -1.33 15.74 2.13
C THR A 272 -2.60 14.97 1.77
N LEU A 273 -2.65 13.68 2.10
CA LEU A 273 -3.80 12.82 1.81
C LEU A 273 -5.01 13.17 2.69
N TYR A 274 -4.80 13.38 3.99
CA TYR A 274 -5.86 13.70 4.96
C TYR A 274 -6.62 14.98 4.58
N TYR A 275 -5.90 16.10 4.42
CA TYR A 275 -6.54 17.37 4.03
C TYR A 275 -6.99 17.34 2.56
N GLY A 276 -6.28 16.61 1.71
CA GLY A 276 -6.66 16.42 0.31
C GLY A 276 -8.04 15.76 0.16
N ALA A 277 -8.29 14.68 0.91
CA ALA A 277 -9.57 13.97 0.94
C ALA A 277 -10.70 14.85 1.50
N PHE A 278 -10.44 15.55 2.61
CA PHE A 278 -11.41 16.46 3.22
C PHE A 278 -11.87 17.55 2.24
N LEU A 279 -10.93 18.15 1.50
CA LEU A 279 -11.25 19.17 0.51
C LEU A 279 -11.92 18.58 -0.74
N ALA A 280 -11.50 17.41 -1.21
CA ALA A 280 -12.13 16.74 -2.34
C ALA A 280 -13.61 16.48 -2.07
N GLU A 281 -13.95 15.99 -0.88
CA GLU A 281 -15.32 15.72 -0.46
C GLU A 281 -16.17 16.99 -0.47
N ARG A 282 -15.61 18.09 0.05
CA ARG A 282 -16.31 19.36 0.19
C ARG A 282 -16.51 20.08 -1.15
N VAL A 283 -15.58 19.94 -2.09
CA VAL A 283 -15.55 20.73 -3.34
C VAL A 283 -16.03 19.93 -4.54
N PHE A 284 -15.60 18.68 -4.67
CA PHE A 284 -15.86 17.83 -5.85
C PHE A 284 -16.84 16.69 -5.56
N GLY A 285 -17.04 16.34 -4.29
CA GLY A 285 -17.98 15.32 -3.85
C GLY A 285 -17.32 14.04 -3.31
N PRO A 286 -18.12 13.14 -2.71
CA PRO A 286 -17.62 12.00 -1.94
C PRO A 286 -16.89 10.95 -2.78
N SER A 287 -17.23 10.80 -4.06
CA SER A 287 -16.57 9.84 -4.96
C SER A 287 -15.08 10.14 -5.16
N PHE A 288 -14.72 11.43 -5.28
CA PHE A 288 -13.33 11.85 -5.44
C PHE A 288 -12.55 11.74 -4.14
N ALA A 289 -13.20 12.01 -3.01
CA ALA A 289 -12.62 11.79 -1.69
C ALA A 289 -12.31 10.31 -1.43
N ALA A 290 -13.17 9.39 -1.88
CA ALA A 290 -12.98 7.96 -1.69
C ALA A 290 -11.62 7.48 -2.26
N THR A 291 -11.21 7.97 -3.42
CA THR A 291 -9.93 7.60 -4.04
C THR A 291 -8.73 8.05 -3.18
N ILE A 292 -8.80 9.26 -2.62
CA ILE A 292 -7.73 9.79 -1.75
C ILE A 292 -7.74 9.06 -0.40
N ARG A 293 -8.93 8.75 0.14
CA ARG A 293 -9.10 7.98 1.38
C ARG A 293 -8.53 6.58 1.25
N MET A 294 -8.72 5.89 0.13
CA MET A 294 -8.06 4.60 -0.12
C MET A 294 -6.54 4.71 -0.03
N SER A 295 -5.95 5.76 -0.61
CA SER A 295 -4.50 5.98 -0.51
C SER A 295 -4.04 6.29 0.92
N LEU A 296 -4.85 7.02 1.68
CA LEU A 296 -4.62 7.30 3.10
C LEU A 296 -4.72 6.02 3.95
N GLU A 297 -5.72 5.19 3.70
CA GLU A 297 -5.91 3.88 4.35
C GLU A 297 -4.72 2.97 4.06
N HIS A 298 -4.24 2.91 2.82
CA HIS A 298 -3.04 2.14 2.48
C HIS A 298 -1.76 2.67 3.15
N LEU A 299 -1.64 3.99 3.31
CA LEU A 299 -0.55 4.57 4.09
C LEU A 299 -0.63 4.10 5.55
N LEU A 300 -1.82 4.21 6.17
CA LEU A 300 -2.06 3.82 7.55
C LEU A 300 -1.84 2.32 7.80
N GLN A 301 -2.30 1.47 6.89
CA GLN A 301 -2.08 0.02 6.96
C GLN A 301 -0.59 -0.32 6.95
N ARG A 302 0.20 0.35 6.10
CA ARG A 302 1.64 0.07 5.98
C ARG A 302 2.47 0.55 7.17
N VAL A 303 2.11 1.67 7.78
CA VAL A 303 2.83 2.17 8.96
C VAL A 303 2.39 1.51 10.26
N GLY A 304 1.25 0.80 10.24
CA GLY A 304 0.70 0.13 11.40
C GLY A 304 -0.05 1.06 12.36
N PRO A 305 -0.81 0.49 13.32
CA PRO A 305 -1.73 1.24 14.17
C PRO A 305 -1.05 2.26 15.10
N GLU A 306 0.12 1.93 15.64
CA GLU A 306 0.86 2.82 16.55
C GLU A 306 1.34 4.07 15.80
N ARG A 307 2.06 3.87 14.70
CA ARG A 307 2.54 4.99 13.87
C ARG A 307 1.39 5.74 13.20
N GLY A 308 0.32 5.04 12.84
CA GLY A 308 -0.92 5.65 12.34
C GLY A 308 -1.53 6.62 13.35
N ARG A 309 -1.56 6.25 14.64
CA ARG A 309 -2.00 7.14 15.72
C ARG A 309 -1.07 8.35 15.87
N GLU A 310 0.25 8.16 15.79
CA GLU A 310 1.19 9.28 15.86
C GLU A 310 1.03 10.30 14.70
N LEU A 311 0.70 9.80 13.50
CA LEU A 311 0.40 10.63 12.32
C LEU A 311 -0.92 11.39 12.50
N PHE A 312 -1.93 10.73 13.05
CA PHE A 312 -3.19 11.38 13.41
C PHE A 312 -2.98 12.49 14.45
N ASP A 313 -2.29 12.19 15.55
CA ASP A 313 -1.97 13.18 16.59
C ASP A 313 -1.15 14.35 16.04
N TYR A 314 -0.28 14.09 15.05
CA TYR A 314 0.46 15.14 14.35
C TYR A 314 -0.48 16.09 13.58
N ALA A 315 -1.47 15.56 12.85
CA ALA A 315 -2.46 16.39 12.17
C ALA A 315 -3.32 17.19 13.16
N GLU A 316 -3.72 16.59 14.29
CA GLU A 316 -4.44 17.31 15.34
C GLU A 316 -3.60 18.43 15.96
N ARG A 317 -2.33 18.18 16.27
CA ARG A 317 -1.41 19.21 16.78
C ARG A 317 -1.24 20.34 15.77
N ARG A 318 -1.17 20.02 14.48
CA ARG A 318 -1.10 21.03 13.41
C ARG A 318 -2.35 21.91 13.40
N ALA A 319 -3.54 21.33 13.52
CA ALA A 319 -4.80 22.06 13.66
C ALA A 319 -4.83 22.94 14.92
N ALA A 320 -4.43 22.40 16.07
CA ALA A 320 -4.40 23.13 17.32
C ALA A 320 -3.39 24.30 17.33
N ALA A 321 -2.21 24.12 16.74
CA ALA A 321 -1.18 25.17 16.67
C ALA A 321 -1.66 26.39 15.88
N LEU A 322 -2.42 26.18 14.81
CA LEU A 322 -2.93 27.28 13.97
C LEU A 322 -4.14 27.98 14.61
N LEU A 323 -5.00 27.26 15.32
CA LEU A 323 -6.07 27.88 16.11
C LEU A 323 -5.52 28.82 17.20
N ARG A 324 -4.32 28.56 17.73
CA ARG A 324 -3.63 29.45 18.68
C ARG A 324 -3.04 30.70 18.01
N LEU A 325 -2.71 30.64 16.73
CA LEU A 325 -2.21 31.79 15.97
C LEU A 325 -3.35 32.72 15.49
N VAL A 326 -4.56 32.19 15.32
CA VAL A 326 -5.73 32.93 14.83
C VAL A 326 -6.56 33.54 15.97
N ARG A 327 -6.43 33.04 17.21
CA ARG A 327 -6.96 33.74 18.38
C ARG A 327 -5.96 34.85 18.77
N PRO A 328 -6.35 36.14 18.77
CA PRO A 328 -5.55 37.16 19.43
C PRO A 328 -5.30 36.72 20.87
N GLN A 329 -4.09 36.93 21.38
CA GLN A 329 -3.84 36.81 22.81
C GLN A 329 -4.66 37.90 23.52
N ASP A 330 -5.85 37.53 24.00
CA ASP A 330 -6.51 38.24 25.09
C ASP A 330 -6.03 37.60 26.41
N VAL A 331 -4.87 38.08 26.88
CA VAL A 331 -4.57 38.34 28.30
C VAL A 331 -3.81 39.65 28.37
#